data_AF-A0A653X8F8-F1
#
_entry.id   AF-A0A653X8F8-F1
#
_cell.length_a   1.000
_cell.length_b   1.000
_cell.length_c   1.000
_cell.angle_alpha   90.00
_cell.angle_beta   90.00
_cell.angle_gamma   90.00
#
_symmetry.space_group_name_H-M   'P 1'
#
loop_
_entity.id
_entity.type
_entity.pdbx_description
1 polymer ?
#
loop_
_entity_poly.entity_id
_entity_poly.type
_entity_poly.pdbx_seq_one_letter_code
_entity_poly.pdbx_strand_id
1 'polypeptide(L)' 'MNYHLLRLIHRNTKNMFRIFKKKSEKEKLQSQYEKLLKEAHTLSTANRKMSDQKAFEADEIMKKIEMLP' A
#
# COMPACT_ATOMS: atom_id res chain seq x y z
N MET A 1 -17.16 -39.19 12.34
CA MET A 1 -17.42 -38.68 10.97
C MET A 1 -17.69 -37.18 11.10
N ASN A 2 -16.87 -36.21 10.72
CA ASN A 2 -15.75 -36.17 9.78
C ASN A 2 -14.71 -35.13 10.26
N TYR A 3 -13.46 -35.56 10.37
CA TYR A 3 -12.30 -34.67 10.35
C TYR A 3 -12.11 -34.23 8.89
N HIS A 4 -12.06 -32.92 8.58
CA HIS A 4 -11.09 -32.32 7.63
C HIS A 4 -11.35 -30.90 7.13
N LEU A 5 -12.49 -30.24 7.37
CA LEU A 5 -12.88 -29.12 6.49
C LEU A 5 -12.89 -27.68 7.01
N LEU A 6 -12.32 -27.34 8.17
CA LEU A 6 -12.20 -25.91 8.53
C LEU A 6 -10.89 -25.46 9.21
N ARG A 7 -9.78 -26.18 8.99
CA ARG A 7 -8.43 -25.62 9.20
C ARG A 7 -7.96 -24.88 7.95
N LEU A 8 -8.64 -23.81 7.50
CA LEU A 8 -8.05 -22.91 6.50
C LEU A 8 -8.80 -21.57 6.33
N ILE A 9 -9.08 -20.85 7.41
CA ILE A 9 -9.49 -19.44 7.28
C ILE A 9 -8.49 -18.58 8.06
N HIS A 10 -7.53 -18.10 7.28
CA HIS A 10 -6.90 -16.79 7.40
C HIS A 10 -6.06 -16.49 8.65
N ARG A 11 -4.75 -16.69 8.46
CA ARG A 11 -3.65 -15.79 8.82
C ARG A 11 -3.87 -14.88 10.04
N ASN A 12 -3.37 -15.36 11.18
CA ASN A 12 -2.44 -14.63 12.04
C ASN A 12 -2.59 -13.09 12.03
N THR A 13 -3.60 -12.58 12.72
CA THR A 13 -3.70 -11.17 13.14
C THR A 13 -2.79 -10.90 14.35
N LYS A 14 -1.50 -11.27 14.28
CA LYS A 14 -0.51 -10.70 15.18
C LYS A 14 -0.28 -9.26 14.73
N ASN A 15 -0.54 -8.31 15.64
CA ASN A 15 -0.05 -6.91 15.65
C ASN A 15 -1.08 -5.78 15.46
N MET A 16 -2.33 -5.91 15.92
CA MET A 16 -3.22 -4.75 16.12
C MET A 16 -2.82 -3.81 17.29
N PHE A 17 -1.61 -3.91 17.85
CA PHE A 17 -1.10 -3.05 18.93
C PHE A 17 0.35 -2.61 18.73
N ARG A 18 0.65 -2.00 17.57
CA ARG A 18 1.95 -1.34 17.33
C ARG A 18 1.78 0.14 16.94
N ILE A 19 0.76 0.77 17.51
CA ILE A 19 0.18 2.06 17.09
C ILE A 19 1.04 3.29 17.46
N PHE A 20 2.21 3.10 18.08
CA PHE A 20 3.18 4.18 18.36
C PHE A 20 4.64 3.82 18.06
N LYS A 21 4.90 2.86 17.16
CA LYS A 21 6.23 2.86 16.52
C LYS A 21 6.24 4.04 15.54
N LYS A 22 7.24 4.92 15.67
CA LYS A 22 7.52 5.97 14.68
C LYS A 22 7.40 5.32 13.30
N LYS A 23 6.42 5.75 12.50
CA LYS A 23 6.25 5.24 11.13
C LYS A 23 7.61 5.28 10.47
N SER A 24 8.14 4.12 10.10
CA SER A 24 9.42 4.06 9.42
C SER A 24 9.31 4.89 8.15
N GLU A 25 10.42 5.45 7.69
CA GLU A 25 10.43 6.23 6.45
C GLU A 25 9.83 5.42 5.29
N LYS A 26 10.11 4.12 5.27
CA LYS A 26 9.50 3.13 4.38
C LYS A 26 7.98 3.05 4.49
N GLU A 27 7.41 2.98 5.70
CA GLU A 27 5.94 2.97 5.89
C GLU A 27 5.30 4.29 5.46
N LYS A 28 5.96 5.43 5.68
CA LYS A 28 5.47 6.74 5.22
C LYS A 28 5.43 6.80 3.70
N LEU A 29 6.52 6.38 3.05
CA LEU A 29 6.60 6.34 1.59
C LEU A 29 5.59 5.34 1.00
N GLN A 30 5.43 4.14 1.58
CA GLN A 30 4.39 3.19 1.14
C GLN A 30 2.98 3.78 1.25
N SER A 31 2.67 4.46 2.35
CA SER A 31 1.37 5.11 2.52
C SER A 31 1.16 6.25 1.51
N GLN A 32 2.21 6.99 1.13
CA GLN A 32 2.13 8.00 0.08
C GLN A 32 1.95 7.37 -1.31
N TYR A 33 2.69 6.31 -1.61
CA TYR A 33 2.56 5.54 -2.85
C TYR A 33 1.14 5.05 -3.08
N GLU A 34 0.54 4.40 -2.06
CA GLU A 34 -0.84 3.92 -2.14
C GLU A 34 -1.85 5.05 -2.35
N LYS A 35 -1.64 6.19 -1.70
CA LYS A 35 -2.48 7.39 -1.91
C LYS A 35 -2.40 7.87 -3.35
N LEU A 36 -1.19 8.02 -3.89
CA LEU A 36 -0.95 8.50 -5.25
C LEU A 36 -1.56 7.56 -6.30
N LEU A 37 -1.42 6.24 -6.12
CA LEU A 37 -2.08 5.26 -6.98
C LEU A 37 -3.61 5.37 -6.95
N LYS A 38 -4.19 5.54 -5.76
CA LYS A 38 -5.64 5.67 -5.59
C LYS A 38 -6.16 6.96 -6.22
N GLU A 39 -5.42 8.06 -6.07
CA GLU A 39 -5.68 9.33 -6.73
C GLU A 39 -5.56 9.19 -8.25
N ALA A 40 -4.50 8.57 -8.77
CA ALA A 40 -4.32 8.30 -10.20
C ALA A 40 -5.49 7.50 -10.76
N HIS A 41 -5.90 6.42 -10.10
CA HIS A 41 -7.04 5.60 -10.52
C HIS A 41 -8.34 6.41 -10.56
N THR A 42 -8.58 7.25 -9.54
CA THR A 42 -9.77 8.11 -9.48
C THR A 42 -9.73 9.20 -10.57
N LEU A 43 -8.54 9.73 -10.86
CA LEU A 43 -8.32 10.73 -11.89
C LEU A 43 -8.31 10.12 -13.29
N SER A 44 -8.08 8.82 -13.46
CA SER A 44 -8.09 8.17 -14.77
C SER A 44 -9.43 8.35 -15.51
N THR A 45 -10.52 8.44 -14.73
CA THR A 45 -11.88 8.68 -15.25
C THR A 45 -12.24 10.15 -15.37
N ALA A 46 -11.54 11.04 -14.65
CA ALA A 46 -11.88 12.47 -14.58
C ALA A 46 -10.91 13.37 -15.37
N ASN A 47 -9.61 13.09 -15.33
CA ASN A 47 -8.55 13.87 -15.95
C ASN A 47 -7.30 13.00 -16.21
N ARG A 48 -7.13 12.58 -17.46
CA ARG A 48 -6.01 11.72 -17.89
C ARG A 48 -4.64 12.32 -17.62
N LYS A 49 -4.45 13.62 -17.90
CA LYS A 49 -3.16 14.28 -17.68
C LYS A 49 -2.75 14.26 -16.21
N MET A 50 -3.71 14.50 -15.32
CA MET A 50 -3.46 14.44 -13.87
C MET A 50 -3.26 13.00 -13.38
N SER A 51 -3.96 12.03 -13.97
CA SER A 51 -3.74 10.60 -13.70
C SER A 51 -2.31 10.19 -14.01
N ASP A 52 -1.81 10.55 -15.20
CA ASP A 52 -0.45 10.20 -15.64
C ASP A 52 0.60 10.83 -14.73
N GLN A 53 0.38 12.09 -14.32
CA GLN A 53 1.25 12.78 -13.37
C GLN A 53 1.32 12.04 -12.02
N LYS A 54 0.16 11.62 -11.49
CA LYS A 54 0.08 10.92 -10.20
C LYS A 54 0.68 9.51 -10.25
N ALA A 55 0.52 8.82 -11.37
CA ALA A 55 1.18 7.53 -11.61
C ALA A 55 2.71 7.69 -11.63
N PHE A 56 3.22 8.73 -12.30
CA PHE A 56 4.65 9.04 -12.30
C PHE A 56 5.19 9.37 -10.90
N GLU A 57 4.48 10.20 -10.13
CA GLU A 57 4.83 10.50 -8.74
C GLU A 57 4.88 9.21 -7.88
N ALA A 58 3.95 8.29 -8.09
CA ALA A 58 3.94 7.01 -7.39
C ALA A 58 5.20 6.18 -7.73
N ASP A 59 5.58 6.09 -9.01
CA ASP A 59 6.80 5.39 -9.42
C ASP A 59 8.07 6.00 -8.81
N GLU A 60 8.14 7.32 -8.70
CA GLU A 60 9.27 7.97 -8.00
C GLU A 60 9.33 7.62 -6.51
N ILE A 61 8.17 7.52 -5.85
CA ILE A 61 8.12 7.07 -4.45
C ILE A 61 8.55 5.60 -4.34
N MET A 62 8.16 4.75 -5.28
CA MET A 62 8.60 3.35 -5.30
C MET A 62 10.13 3.25 -5.41
N LYS A 63 10.75 4.04 -6.30
CA LYS A 63 12.22 4.12 -6.41
C LYS A 63 12.87 4.59 -5.11
N LYS A 64 12.27 5.56 -4.41
CA LYS A 64 12.77 6.01 -3.09
C LYS A 64 12.67 4.89 -2.05
N ILE A 65 11.61 4.08 -2.09
CA ILE A 65 11.46 2.92 -1.21
C ILE A 65 12.51 1.85 -1.50
N GLU A 66 12.83 1.63 -2.77
CA GLU A 66 13.86 0.67 -3.20
C GLU A 66 15.29 1.13 -2.88
N MET A 67 15.54 2.44 -2.89
CA MET A 67 16.81 3.04 -2.47
C MET A 67 17.00 3.07 -0.96
N LEU A 68 15.94 2.84 -0.16
CA LEU A 68 16.09 2.71 1.28
C LEU A 68 16.71 1.34 1.64
N PRO A 69 17.74 1.32 2.51
CA PRO A 69 18.43 0.09 2.91
C PRO A 69 17.56 -0.87 3.74
#